data_AF-A0A7L4IZI0-F1
#
_entry.id   AF-A0A7L4IZI0-F1
#
_cell.length_a   1.000
_cell.length_b   1.000
_cell.length_c   1.000
_cell.angle_alpha   90.00
_cell.angle_beta   90.00
_cell.angle_gamma   90.00
#
_symmetry.space_group_name_H-M   'P 1'
#
loop_
_entity.id
_entity.type
_entity.pdbx_description
1 polymer ?
#
loop_
_entity_poly.entity_id
_entity_poly.type
_entity_poly.pdbx_seq_one_letter_code
_entity_poly.pdbx_strand_id
1 'polypeptide(L)' 'VTFLGVKIDSSHVSPLTIKIRRDVKTLHDVQRLVGSLQWLRNTTLIPPEVMSPLYDLLKGKHPWEP' A
#
# COMPACT_ATOMS: atom_id res chain seq x y z
N VAL A 1 7.01 23.02 -2.88
CA VAL A 1 6.34 22.87 -1.55
C VAL A 1 6.14 21.39 -1.24
N THR A 2 5.98 21.00 0.03
CA THR A 2 5.62 19.63 0.40
C THR A 2 4.21 19.62 0.97
N PHE A 3 3.35 18.76 0.42
CA PHE A 3 1.96 18.63 0.86
C PHE A 3 1.55 17.16 0.74
N LEU A 4 0.85 16.61 1.74
CA LEU A 4 0.39 15.20 1.74
C LEU A 4 1.44 14.13 1.39
N GLY A 5 2.71 14.36 1.70
CA GLY A 5 3.77 13.39 1.36
C GLY A 5 4.15 13.38 -0.13
N VAL A 6 3.80 14.42 -0.89
CA VAL A 6 4.32 14.69 -2.24
C VAL A 6 5.11 16.01 -2.26
N LYS A 7 6.19 16.01 -3.05
CA LYS A 7 6.94 17.22 -3.38
C LYS A 7 6.36 17.81 -4.66
N ILE A 8 5.90 19.05 -4.55
CA ILE A 8 5.29 19.80 -5.65
C ILE A 8 6.29 20.88 -6.08
N ASP A 9 6.80 20.74 -7.29
CA ASP A 9 7.62 21.73 -7.98
C ASP A 9 6.78 22.43 -9.06
N SER A 10 7.30 23.48 -9.69
CA SER A 10 6.51 24.31 -10.65
C SER A 10 5.99 23.55 -11.86
N SER A 11 6.61 22.42 -12.21
CA SER A 11 6.30 21.63 -13.40
C SER A 11 6.00 20.15 -13.11
N HIS A 12 6.23 19.67 -11.88
CA HIS A 12 6.12 18.24 -11.57
C HIS A 12 5.65 18.00 -10.14
N VAL A 13 4.93 16.89 -9.95
CA VAL A 13 4.58 16.34 -8.63
C VAL A 13 5.31 15.02 -8.46
N SER A 14 6.15 14.94 -7.43
CA SER A 14 6.95 13.75 -7.14
C SER A 14 6.54 13.13 -5.80
N PRO A 15 6.30 11.81 -5.72
CA PRO A 15 6.12 11.13 -4.44
C PRO A 15 7.33 11.33 -3.52
N LEU A 16 7.13 11.55 -2.21
CA LEU A 16 8.23 11.33 -1.26
C LEU A 16 8.54 9.83 -1.21
N THR A 17 9.84 9.51 -1.07
CA THR A 17 10.35 8.15 -1.08
C THR A 17 9.55 7.23 -0.16
N ILE A 18 8.78 6.31 -0.74
CA ILE A 18 8.11 5.25 0.02
C ILE A 18 9.06 4.07 0.16
N LYS A 19 9.33 3.69 1.40
CA LYS A 19 10.09 2.46 1.69
C LYS A 19 9.11 1.29 1.75
N ILE A 20 9.00 0.55 0.66
CA ILE A 20 8.26 -0.72 0.66
C ILE A 20 9.12 -1.79 1.29
N ARG A 21 8.66 -2.36 2.41
CA ARG A 21 9.29 -3.52 3.05
C ARG A 21 8.93 -4.77 2.25
N ARG A 22 9.94 -5.48 1.76
CA ARG A 22 9.76 -6.72 0.97
C ARG A 22 9.71 -7.97 1.84
N ASP A 23 10.24 -7.90 3.06
CA ASP A 23 10.15 -8.98 4.03
C ASP A 23 8.80 -8.89 4.76
N VAL A 24 7.83 -9.69 4.30
CA VAL A 24 6.45 -9.73 4.80
C VAL A 24 6.24 -11.07 5.49
N LYS A 25 6.20 -11.08 6.82
CA LYS A 25 6.07 -12.33 7.61
C LYS A 25 4.81 -12.37 8.47
N THR A 26 4.27 -11.21 8.82
CA THR A 26 3.13 -11.10 9.74
C THR A 26 1.94 -10.43 9.06
N LEU A 27 0.75 -10.62 9.64
CA LEU A 27 -0.45 -9.88 9.21
C LEU A 27 -0.22 -8.37 9.25
N HIS A 28 0.48 -7.87 10.27
CA HIS A 28 0.83 -6.46 10.40
C HIS A 28 1.73 -5.96 9.26
N ASP A 29 2.66 -6.80 8.78
CA ASP A 29 3.48 -6.46 7.62
C ASP A 29 2.64 -6.36 6.34
N VAL A 30 1.67 -7.28 6.16
CA VAL A 30 0.72 -7.23 5.04
C VAL A 30 -0.13 -5.97 5.11
N GLN A 31 -0.64 -5.60 6.30
CA GLN A 31 -1.40 -4.36 6.51
C GLN A 31 -0.58 -3.12 6.13
N ARG A 32 0.68 -3.03 6.55
CA ARG A 32 1.58 -1.93 6.16
C ARG A 32 1.86 -1.89 4.65
N LEU A 33 2.07 -3.05 4.04
CA LEU A 33 2.27 -3.17 2.61
C LEU A 33 1.05 -2.67 1.83
N VAL A 34 -0.14 -3.17 2.17
CA VAL A 34 -1.40 -2.76 1.54
C VAL A 34 -1.64 -1.27 1.71
N GLY A 35 -1.43 -0.70 2.90
CA GLY A 35 -1.54 0.73 3.13
C GLY A 35 -0.60 1.56 2.24
N SER A 36 0.64 1.12 2.08
CA SER A 36 1.64 1.79 1.22
C SER A 36 1.25 1.73 -0.26
N LEU A 37 0.73 0.59 -0.73
CA LEU A 37 0.27 0.42 -2.12
C LEU A 37 -1.02 1.20 -2.40
N GLN A 38 -1.95 1.27 -1.44
CA GLN A 38 -3.16 2.10 -1.56
C GLN A 38 -2.83 3.57 -1.64
N TRP A 39 -1.87 4.07 -0.85
CA TRP A 39 -1.39 5.44 -0.97
C TRP A 39 -0.84 5.73 -2.37
N LEU A 40 -0.09 4.77 -2.94
CA LEU A 40 0.46 4.88 -4.30
C LEU A 40 -0.58 4.82 -5.41
N ARG A 41 -1.75 4.21 -5.16
CA ARG A 41 -2.78 3.93 -6.19
C ARG A 41 -3.19 5.17 -7.00
N ASN A 42 -3.16 6.37 -6.41
CA ASN A 42 -3.48 7.61 -7.12
C ASN A 42 -2.43 7.99 -8.17
N THR A 43 -1.21 7.46 -8.03
CA THR A 43 -0.07 7.70 -8.93
C THR A 43 0.34 6.46 -9.71
N THR A 44 -0.09 5.26 -9.30
CA THR A 44 0.28 3.99 -9.93
C THR A 44 -0.97 3.26 -10.43
N LEU A 45 -0.93 2.84 -11.69
CA LEU A 45 -1.99 2.02 -12.30
C LEU A 45 -1.79 0.54 -11.91
N ILE A 46 -2.04 0.21 -10.64
CA ILE A 46 -2.02 -1.18 -10.16
C ILE A 46 -3.38 -1.82 -10.45
N PRO A 47 -3.46 -2.89 -11.26
CA PRO A 47 -4.71 -3.58 -11.52
C PRO A 47 -5.30 -4.18 -10.24
N PRO A 48 -6.63 -4.13 -10.02
CA PRO A 48 -7.27 -4.68 -8.82
C PRO A 48 -6.95 -6.15 -8.56
N GLU A 49 -6.75 -6.93 -9.62
CA GLU A 49 -6.49 -8.38 -9.57
C GLU A 49 -5.15 -8.66 -8.89
N VAL A 50 -4.15 -7.78 -9.07
CA VAL A 50 -2.84 -7.88 -8.43
C VAL A 50 -2.94 -7.64 -6.91
N MET A 51 -3.92 -6.87 -6.48
CA MET A 51 -4.16 -6.58 -5.05
C MET A 51 -4.99 -7.66 -4.36
N SER A 52 -5.74 -8.49 -5.11
CA SER A 52 -6.64 -9.51 -4.54
C SER A 52 -5.96 -10.43 -3.53
N PRO A 53 -4.77 -11.01 -3.80
CA PRO A 53 -4.12 -11.89 -2.85
C PRO A 53 -3.76 -11.20 -1.53
N LEU A 54 -3.46 -9.89 -1.57
CA LEU A 54 -3.16 -9.13 -0.36
C LEU A 54 -4.42 -8.90 0.48
N TYR A 55 -5.58 -8.67 -0.14
CA TYR A 55 -6.84 -8.54 0.59
C TYR A 55 -7.28 -9.86 1.21
N ASP A 56 -7.03 -10.98 0.53
CA ASP A 56 -7.34 -12.31 1.07
C ASP A 56 -6.52 -12.60 2.33
N LEU A 57 -5.26 -12.18 2.38
CA LEU A 57 -4.42 -12.26 3.59
C LEU A 57 -4.90 -11.35 4.74
N LEU A 58 -5.68 -10.30 4.44
CA LEU A 58 -6.25 -9.39 5.44
C LEU A 58 -7.59 -9.86 5.98
N LYS A 59 -8.26 -10.79 5.29
CA LYS A 59 -9.43 -11.49 5.81
C LYS A 59 -8.91 -12.39 6.92
N GLY A 60 -8.87 -11.87 8.14
CA GLY A 60 -8.53 -12.66 9.32
C GLY A 60 -9.43 -13.90 9.40
N LYS A 61 -9.04 -14.88 10.22
CA LYS A 61 -9.91 -16.03 10.49
C LYS A 61 -11.26 -15.56 10.99
N HIS A 62 -12.33 -16.20 10.55
CA HIS A 62 -13.63 -15.94 11.16
C HIS A 62 -13.54 -16.31 12.66
N PRO A 63 -14.16 -15.54 13.58
CA PRO A 63 -14.10 -15.84 15.02
C PRO A 63 -14.61 -17.24 15.40
N TRP A 64 -15.28 -17.91 14.47
CA TRP A 64 -15.94 -19.20 14.61
C TRP A 64 -15.31 -20.28 13.72
N GLU A 65 -14.26 -19.95 12.95
CA GLU A 65 -13.47 -20.92 12.22
C GLU A 65 -12.46 -21.58 13.17
N PRO A 66 -12.32 -22.92 13.15
CA PRO A 66 -11.36 -23.64 13.98
C PRO A 66 -9.89 -23.17 13.85
#